data_AF-L0AWQ1-F1
#
_entry.id   AF-L0AWQ1-F1
#
_cell.length_a   1.000
_cell.length_b   1.000
_cell.length_c   1.000
_cell.angle_alpha   90.00
_cell.angle_beta   90.00
_cell.angle_gamma   90.00
#
_symmetry.space_group_name_H-M   'P 1'
#
loop_
_entity.id
_entity.type
_entity.pdbx_description
1 polymer ?
#
loop_
_entity_poly.entity_id
_entity_poly.type
_entity_poly.pdbx_seq_one_letter_code
_entity_poly.pdbx_strand_id
1 'polypeptide(L)'
;MLKSNHMLMVKKYYYEDEHGEWVEITLVERVPDLPEYKALKYEPGTLATDISSIEYNLKLVNVRESLDEYTSVTVYYWSGDKIYNNPLLLELNKINEEKYYSYDGSDWKDESIVSASLLDTLNKLKKVHFPDTGLSTGAIAGMAIASGGIAGSTGGGTIGTGLTSLGIWKKLILLLRLSPLDYSLVGILEC
;
A
#
# COMPACT_ATOMS: atom_id res chain seq x y z
N MET A 1 8.06 30.33 21.99
CA MET A 1 7.40 29.11 21.48
C MET A 1 8.31 28.47 20.45
N LEU A 2 8.98 27.38 20.78
CA LEU A 2 9.75 26.59 19.81
C LEU A 2 8.76 25.77 19.00
N LYS A 3 8.58 26.08 17.71
CA LYS A 3 7.91 25.16 16.78
C LYS A 3 8.78 23.91 16.73
N SER A 4 8.32 22.83 17.36
CA SER A 4 8.95 21.53 17.21
C SER A 4 8.91 21.21 15.72
N ASN A 5 10.07 21.24 15.05
CA ASN A 5 10.20 20.75 13.69
C ASN A 5 9.92 19.25 13.76
N HIS A 6 8.67 18.86 13.50
CA HIS A 6 8.30 17.48 13.29
C HIS A 6 9.01 17.00 12.03
N MET A 7 10.22 16.47 12.22
CA MET A 7 11.03 15.90 11.16
C MET A 7 10.26 14.74 10.55
N LEU A 8 9.95 14.84 9.27
CA LEU A 8 9.32 13.77 8.51
C LEU A 8 10.29 12.59 8.48
N MET A 9 9.86 11.46 9.04
CA MET A 9 10.60 10.21 9.00
C MET A 9 10.29 9.53 7.67
N VAL A 10 11.10 9.87 6.67
CA VAL A 10 11.01 9.32 5.32
C VAL A 10 12.10 8.27 5.15
N LYS A 11 11.71 7.07 4.72
CA LYS A 11 12.63 5.98 4.38
C LYS A 11 12.44 5.63 2.91
N LYS A 12 13.55 5.54 2.18
CA LYS A 12 13.54 5.14 0.77
C LYS A 12 14.05 3.72 0.65
N TYR A 13 13.39 2.94 -0.20
CA TYR A 13 13.79 1.60 -0.57
C TYR A 13 13.93 1.55 -2.08
N TYR A 14 14.87 0.75 -2.54
CA TYR A 14 15.13 0.55 -3.94
C TYR A 14 15.11 -0.95 -4.22
N TYR A 15 14.48 -1.33 -5.32
CA TYR A 15 14.60 -2.67 -5.85
C TYR A 15 14.76 -2.61 -7.37
N GLU A 16 15.39 -3.64 -7.91
CA GLU A 16 15.51 -3.87 -9.34
C GLU A 16 14.32 -4.74 -9.77
N ASP A 17 13.58 -4.30 -10.79
CA ASP A 17 12.44 -5.04 -11.31
C ASP A 17 12.88 -6.23 -12.20
N GLU A 18 11.92 -6.87 -12.86
CA GLU A 18 12.17 -8.03 -13.73
C GLU A 18 13.01 -7.67 -14.99
N HIS A 19 13.11 -6.38 -15.32
CA HIS A 19 13.77 -5.84 -16.50
C HIS A 19 15.11 -5.15 -16.19
N GLY A 20 15.50 -5.07 -14.92
CA GLY A 20 16.72 -4.39 -14.50
C GLY A 20 16.54 -2.89 -14.18
N GLU A 21 15.29 -2.42 -14.10
CA GLU A 21 14.99 -1.02 -13.79
C GLU A 21 14.93 -0.79 -12.28
N TRP A 22 15.52 0.32 -11.82
CA TRP A 22 15.47 0.71 -10.42
C TRP A 22 14.16 1.39 -10.09
N VAL A 23 13.49 0.86 -9.07
CA VAL A 23 12.22 1.36 -8.58
C VAL A 23 12.39 1.96 -7.19
N GLU A 24 11.92 3.19 -7.00
CA GLU A 24 11.94 3.88 -5.70
C GLU A 24 10.61 3.70 -4.96
N ILE A 25 10.68 3.16 -3.74
CA ILE A 25 9.56 3.13 -2.80
C ILE A 25 9.88 4.07 -1.64
N THR A 26 8.99 5.04 -1.41
CA THR A 26 9.08 5.99 -0.30
C THR A 26 8.08 5.62 0.80
N LEU A 27 8.58 5.19 1.95
CA LEU A 27 7.79 5.04 3.17
C LEU A 27 7.79 6.33 3.97
N VAL A 28 6.61 6.91 4.17
CA VAL A 28 6.38 8.05 5.04
C VAL A 28 5.78 7.53 6.34
N GLU A 29 6.60 7.43 7.40
CA GLU A 29 6.16 6.88 8.70
C GLU A 29 5.22 7.81 9.47
N ARG A 30 5.22 9.10 9.12
CA ARG A 30 4.31 10.09 9.67
C ARG A 30 3.92 11.05 8.57
N VAL A 31 2.73 10.86 8.03
CA VAL A 31 2.19 11.74 7.00
C VAL A 31 1.81 13.08 7.66
N PRO A 32 2.20 14.23 7.08
CA PRO A 32 1.73 15.54 7.56
C PRO A 32 0.21 15.54 7.71
N ASP A 33 -0.28 16.17 8.77
CA ASP A 33 -1.73 16.27 9.08
C ASP A 33 -2.45 14.94 9.38
N LEU A 34 -1.75 13.80 9.25
CA LEU A 34 -2.27 12.45 9.45
C LEU A 34 -1.33 11.63 10.38
N PRO A 35 -1.08 12.05 11.63
CA PRO A 35 -0.06 11.44 12.50
C PRO A 35 -0.34 10.00 12.92
N GLU A 36 -1.59 9.53 12.75
CA GLU A 36 -2.00 8.15 13.01
C GLU A 36 -1.80 7.22 11.80
N TYR A 37 -1.36 7.74 10.66
CA TYR A 37 -1.27 7.02 9.40
C TYR A 37 0.14 7.04 8.82
N LYS A 38 0.44 5.99 8.08
CA LYS A 38 1.66 5.83 7.29
C LYS A 38 1.26 5.73 5.83
N ALA A 39 2.12 6.22 4.95
CA ALA A 39 1.94 6.09 3.51
C ALA A 39 3.13 5.35 2.90
N LEU A 40 2.83 4.40 2.03
CA LEU A 40 3.81 3.79 1.13
C LEU A 40 3.57 4.37 -0.26
N LYS A 41 4.47 5.25 -0.70
CA LYS A 41 4.41 5.86 -2.02
C LYS A 41 5.36 5.14 -2.97
N TYR A 42 4.86 4.86 -4.16
CA TYR A 42 5.58 4.28 -5.27
C TYR A 42 5.62 5.30 -6.40
N GLU A 43 6.83 5.53 -6.93
CA GLU A 43 7.05 6.38 -8.10
C GLU A 43 7.98 5.64 -9.05
N PRO A 44 7.56 5.36 -10.30
CA PRO A 44 8.47 4.83 -11.31
C PRO A 44 9.72 5.72 -11.44
N GLY A 45 10.90 5.09 -11.52
CA GLY A 45 12.16 5.83 -11.59
C GLY A 45 12.34 6.60 -12.90
N THR A 46 11.61 6.22 -13.94
CA THR A 46 11.66 6.87 -15.26
C THR A 46 10.25 7.19 -15.76
N LEU A 47 10.14 8.22 -16.61
CA LEU A 47 8.89 8.58 -17.28
C LEU A 47 8.48 7.61 -18.40
N ALA A 48 9.33 6.63 -18.72
CA ALA A 48 9.06 5.62 -19.74
C ALA A 48 8.51 4.31 -19.14
N THR A 49 8.36 4.27 -17.82
CA THR A 49 7.98 3.08 -17.09
C THR A 49 6.55 3.25 -16.58
N ASP A 50 5.63 2.49 -17.17
CA ASP A 50 4.20 2.58 -16.83
C ASP A 50 3.83 1.56 -15.76
N ILE A 51 2.95 1.97 -14.86
CA ILE A 51 2.35 1.07 -13.87
C ILE A 51 1.36 0.17 -14.62
N SER A 52 1.60 -1.13 -14.67
CA SER A 52 0.78 -2.04 -15.49
C SER A 52 -0.23 -2.85 -14.68
N SER A 53 0.11 -3.15 -13.42
CA SER A 53 -0.80 -3.82 -12.51
C SER A 53 -0.47 -3.51 -11.07
N ILE A 54 -1.52 -3.53 -10.24
CA ILE A 54 -1.44 -3.38 -8.80
C ILE A 54 -1.93 -4.71 -8.20
N GLU A 55 -1.09 -5.42 -7.45
CA GLU A 55 -1.49 -6.68 -6.79
C GLU A 55 -1.49 -6.51 -5.27
N TYR A 56 -2.50 -7.05 -4.60
CA TYR A 56 -2.59 -7.14 -3.14
C TYR A 56 -2.95 -8.57 -2.73
N ASN A 57 -2.15 -9.18 -1.84
CA ASN A 57 -2.29 -10.60 -1.47
C ASN A 57 -2.36 -11.56 -2.68
N LEU A 58 -1.54 -11.32 -3.71
CA LEU A 58 -1.51 -12.07 -4.98
C LEU A 58 -2.81 -12.00 -5.78
N LYS A 59 -3.67 -11.02 -5.48
CA LYS A 59 -4.88 -10.72 -6.25
C LYS A 59 -4.70 -9.38 -6.95
N LEU A 60 -5.04 -9.35 -8.24
CA LEU A 60 -5.08 -8.11 -9.00
C LEU A 60 -6.11 -7.17 -8.37
N VAL A 61 -5.70 -5.94 -8.09
CA VAL A 61 -6.60 -4.86 -7.73
C VAL A 61 -7.37 -4.47 -8.98
N ASN A 62 -8.67 -4.70 -8.97
CA ASN A 62 -9.54 -4.40 -10.09
C ASN A 62 -9.81 -2.89 -10.18
N VAL A 63 -8.81 -2.14 -10.63
CA VAL A 63 -8.95 -0.76 -11.06
C VAL A 63 -9.58 -0.80 -12.45
N ARG A 64 -10.71 -0.11 -12.65
CA ARG A 64 -11.44 -0.13 -13.93
C ARG A 64 -10.75 0.66 -15.04
N GLU A 65 -9.66 1.35 -14.71
CA GLU A 65 -9.00 2.33 -15.55
C GLU A 65 -7.62 1.83 -15.96
N SER A 66 -7.13 2.40 -17.06
CA SER A 66 -5.78 2.12 -17.54
C SER A 66 -4.77 2.72 -16.56
N LEU A 67 -3.79 1.91 -16.16
CA LEU A 67 -2.82 2.29 -15.13
C LEU A 67 -1.60 3.05 -15.69
N ASP A 68 -1.44 3.06 -17.02
CA ASP A 68 -0.39 3.74 -17.77
C ASP A 68 -0.41 5.27 -17.64
N GLU A 69 -1.57 5.86 -17.35
CA GLU A 69 -1.67 7.30 -17.15
C GLU A 69 -1.17 7.76 -15.76
N TYR A 70 -0.97 6.85 -14.81
CA TYR A 70 -0.64 7.19 -13.43
C TYR A 70 0.86 7.27 -13.18
N THR A 71 1.27 8.36 -12.55
CA THR A 71 2.68 8.68 -12.25
C THR A 71 3.10 8.21 -10.87
N SER A 72 2.16 7.97 -9.96
CA SER A 72 2.48 7.41 -8.64
C SER A 72 1.30 6.69 -8.01
N VAL A 73 1.63 5.77 -7.11
CA VAL A 73 0.67 5.01 -6.31
C VAL A 73 1.01 5.20 -4.84
N THR A 74 0.05 5.63 -4.03
CA THR A 74 0.21 5.79 -2.59
C THR A 74 -0.75 4.87 -1.86
N VAL A 75 -0.27 4.08 -0.91
CA VAL A 75 -1.11 3.22 -0.07
C VAL A 75 -1.02 3.65 1.38
N TYR A 76 -2.18 3.92 1.97
CA TYR A 76 -2.31 4.37 3.34
C TYR A 76 -2.60 3.21 4.29
N TYR A 77 -1.87 3.20 5.40
CA TYR A 77 -1.99 2.22 6.47
C TYR A 77 -2.19 2.92 7.80
N TRP A 78 -2.92 2.26 8.71
CA TRP A 78 -2.93 2.68 10.10
C TRP A 78 -1.56 2.44 10.74
N SER A 79 -1.04 3.41 11.48
CA SER A 79 0.28 3.30 12.14
C SER A 79 0.37 2.14 13.14
N GLY A 80 -0.77 1.72 13.70
CA GLY A 80 -0.86 0.55 14.59
C GLY A 80 -0.76 -0.79 13.85
N ASP A 81 -0.98 -0.81 12.53
CA ASP A 81 -0.68 -1.98 11.69
C ASP A 81 0.82 -2.05 11.42
N LYS A 82 1.52 -2.78 12.28
CA LYS A 82 3.00 -2.85 12.27
C LYS A 82 3.56 -3.62 11.08
N ILE A 83 2.76 -4.50 10.49
CA ILE A 83 3.18 -5.39 9.40
C ILE A 83 2.53 -5.05 8.06
N TYR A 84 1.74 -3.98 7.99
CA TYR A 84 1.12 -3.47 6.76
C TYR A 84 0.12 -4.46 6.13
N ASN A 85 -0.59 -5.24 6.96
CA ASN A 85 -1.52 -6.28 6.51
C ASN A 85 -2.89 -5.76 6.06
N ASN A 86 -3.25 -4.53 6.39
CA ASN A 86 -4.59 -3.99 6.15
C ASN A 86 -4.43 -2.60 5.51
N PRO A 87 -4.24 -2.55 4.17
CA PRO A 87 -4.28 -1.27 3.48
C PRO A 87 -5.69 -0.69 3.64
N LEU A 88 -5.75 0.60 3.98
CA LEU A 88 -7.02 1.29 4.15
C LEU A 88 -7.46 1.90 2.83
N LEU A 89 -6.55 2.63 2.20
CA LEU A 89 -6.83 3.44 1.04
C LEU A 89 -5.66 3.38 0.05
N LEU A 90 -6.00 3.28 -1.23
CA LEU A 90 -5.10 3.35 -2.37
C LEU A 90 -5.39 4.64 -3.11
N GLU A 91 -4.37 5.44 -3.34
CA GLU A 91 -4.41 6.68 -4.10
C GLU A 91 -3.59 6.47 -5.38
N LEU A 92 -4.22 6.69 -6.52
CA LEU A 92 -3.60 6.70 -7.83
C LEU A 92 -3.50 8.15 -8.29
N ASN A 93 -2.28 8.63 -8.52
CA ASN A 93 -2.04 10.00 -8.96
C ASN A 93 -1.61 10.03 -10.42
N LYS A 94 -2.24 10.91 -11.19
CA LYS A 94 -1.80 11.30 -12.53
C LYS A 94 -1.77 12.81 -12.65
N ILE A 95 -1.35 13.30 -13.81
CA ILE A 95 -1.24 14.74 -14.05
C ILE A 95 -2.62 15.39 -13.92
N ASN A 96 -2.78 16.24 -12.90
CA ASN A 96 -4.01 16.99 -12.56
C ASN A 96 -5.21 16.15 -12.06
N GLU A 97 -5.03 14.87 -11.73
CA GLU A 97 -6.12 14.03 -11.24
C GLU A 97 -5.63 13.01 -10.21
N GLU A 98 -6.44 12.81 -9.17
CA GLU A 98 -6.21 11.86 -8.09
C GLU A 98 -7.42 10.93 -8.03
N LYS A 99 -7.20 9.62 -7.91
CA LYS A 99 -8.27 8.65 -7.65
C LYS A 99 -8.00 7.87 -6.40
N TYR A 100 -9.07 7.60 -5.65
CA TYR A 100 -8.98 6.90 -4.39
C TYR A 100 -9.80 5.63 -4.45
N TYR A 101 -9.25 4.55 -3.90
CA TYR A 101 -9.92 3.27 -3.76
C TYR A 101 -9.82 2.82 -2.31
N SER A 102 -10.95 2.44 -1.70
CA SER A 102 -10.96 1.81 -0.38
C SER A 102 -10.98 0.30 -0.51
N TYR A 103 -10.29 -0.38 0.41
CA TYR A 103 -10.39 -1.82 0.54
C TYR A 103 -11.46 -2.15 1.57
N ASP A 104 -12.46 -2.96 1.23
CA ASP A 104 -13.54 -3.34 2.16
C ASP A 104 -13.29 -4.68 2.89
N GLY A 105 -12.11 -5.27 2.68
CA GLY A 105 -11.77 -6.61 3.16
C GLY A 105 -11.86 -7.69 2.08
N SER A 106 -12.55 -7.41 0.96
CA SER A 106 -12.71 -8.32 -0.17
C SER A 106 -12.24 -7.72 -1.49
N ASP A 107 -12.71 -6.50 -1.80
CA ASP A 107 -12.48 -5.84 -3.07
C ASP A 107 -12.13 -4.36 -2.86
N TRP A 108 -11.53 -3.78 -3.90
CA TRP A 108 -11.24 -2.35 -3.96
C TRP A 108 -12.41 -1.61 -4.61
N LYS A 109 -12.86 -0.53 -3.97
CA LYS A 109 -13.99 0.28 -4.42
C LYS A 109 -13.56 1.71 -4.64
N ASP A 110 -13.97 2.27 -5.77
CA ASP A 110 -13.77 3.68 -6.09
C ASP A 110 -14.46 4.55 -5.02
N GLU A 111 -13.69 5.46 -4.44
CA GLU A 111 -14.14 6.44 -3.48
C GLU A 111 -13.98 7.84 -4.08
N SER A 112 -15.09 8.56 -4.21
CA SER A 112 -15.08 9.97 -4.58
C SER A 112 -14.66 10.84 -3.40
N ILE A 113 -13.37 10.81 -3.06
CA ILE A 113 -12.79 11.59 -1.95
C ILE A 113 -12.36 12.96 -2.49
N VAL A 114 -12.88 14.02 -1.86
CA VAL A 114 -12.29 15.36 -1.97
C VAL A 114 -11.15 15.43 -0.96
N SER A 115 -9.94 15.84 -1.34
CA SER A 115 -8.73 15.82 -0.48
C SER A 115 -8.93 16.33 0.96
N ALA A 116 -9.77 17.35 1.17
CA ALA A 116 -10.14 17.87 2.50
C ALA A 116 -10.81 16.82 3.43
N SER A 117 -11.27 15.69 2.89
CA SER A 117 -11.97 14.60 3.58
C SER A 117 -11.12 13.33 3.72
N LEU A 118 -9.83 13.38 3.38
CA LEU A 118 -8.94 12.22 3.43
C LEU A 118 -8.84 11.65 4.87
N LEU A 119 -8.62 12.50 5.87
CA LEU A 119 -8.54 12.08 7.28
C LEU A 119 -9.83 11.39 7.74
N ASP A 120 -10.99 11.96 7.41
CA ASP A 120 -12.29 11.41 7.80
C ASP A 120 -12.53 10.05 7.15
N THR A 121 -12.13 9.90 5.90
CA THR A 121 -12.24 8.63 5.16
C THR A 121 -11.31 7.57 5.76
N LEU A 122 -10.05 7.91 6.05
CA LEU A 122 -9.11 7.02 6.71
C LEU A 122 -9.62 6.61 8.11
N ASN A 123 -10.17 7.54 8.89
CA ASN A 123 -10.76 7.24 10.19
C ASN A 123 -11.96 6.32 10.10
N LYS A 124 -12.81 6.50 9.08
CA LYS A 124 -13.95 5.61 8.79
C LYS A 124 -13.46 4.20 8.44
N LEU A 125 -12.50 4.08 7.54
CA LEU A 125 -11.94 2.79 7.11
C LEU A 125 -11.20 2.08 8.24
N LYS A 126 -10.44 2.82 9.06
CA LYS A 126 -9.79 2.29 10.27
C LYS A 126 -10.81 1.64 11.20
N LYS A 127 -11.97 2.27 11.45
CA LYS A 127 -13.02 1.69 12.31
C LYS A 127 -13.60 0.39 11.75
N VAL A 128 -13.67 0.26 10.42
CA VAL A 128 -14.15 -0.96 9.76
C VAL A 128 -13.14 -2.09 9.91
N HIS A 129 -11.86 -1.83 9.65
CA HIS A 129 -10.79 -2.83 9.70
C HIS A 129 -10.33 -3.17 11.12
N PHE A 130 -10.45 -2.21 12.04
CA PHE A 130 -10.00 -2.32 13.43
C PHE A 130 -11.12 -1.87 14.37
N PRO A 131 -12.22 -2.64 14.49
CA PRO A 131 -13.30 -2.28 15.40
C PRO A 131 -12.78 -2.27 16.84
N ASP A 132 -13.19 -1.26 17.62
CA ASP A 132 -12.92 -1.21 19.05
C ASP A 132 -13.68 -2.37 19.73
N THR A 133 -13.04 -3.53 19.82
CA THR A 133 -13.67 -4.74 20.38
C THR A 133 -13.90 -4.65 21.89
N GLY A 134 -13.43 -3.58 22.56
CA GLY A 134 -13.52 -3.43 24.02
C GLY A 134 -12.73 -4.50 24.80
N LEU A 135 -12.02 -5.40 24.11
CA LEU A 135 -11.14 -6.38 24.73
C LEU A 135 -9.84 -5.71 25.14
N SER A 136 -9.42 -5.91 26.38
CA SER A 136 -8.14 -5.39 26.85
C SER A 136 -7.00 -5.97 26.01
N THR A 137 -5.97 -5.14 25.78
CA THR A 137 -4.78 -5.41 24.97
C THR A 137 -4.09 -6.75 25.25
N GLY A 138 -4.38 -7.39 26.39
CA GLY A 138 -3.89 -8.74 26.73
C GLY A 138 -4.60 -9.91 26.03
N ALA A 139 -5.78 -9.73 25.44
CA ALA A 139 -6.55 -10.81 24.79
C ALA A 139 -6.42 -10.86 23.26
N ILE A 140 -5.84 -9.82 22.63
CA ILE A 140 -5.88 -9.64 21.17
C ILE A 140 -4.65 -10.24 20.45
N ALA A 141 -3.68 -10.81 21.17
CA ALA A 141 -2.50 -11.43 20.57
C ALA A 141 -2.78 -12.69 19.70
N GLY A 142 -4.05 -13.10 19.51
CA GLY A 142 -4.44 -14.27 18.72
C GLY A 142 -5.52 -14.05 17.65
N MET A 143 -6.13 -12.87 17.53
CA MET A 143 -7.15 -12.64 16.50
C MET A 143 -6.52 -12.10 15.22
N ALA A 144 -5.81 -12.98 14.50
CA ALA A 144 -5.69 -12.80 13.07
C ALA A 144 -7.10 -12.94 12.48
N ILE A 145 -7.61 -11.87 11.87
CA ILE A 145 -8.83 -11.93 11.05
C ILE A 145 -8.46 -12.80 9.84
N ALA A 146 -8.72 -14.10 9.97
CA ALA A 146 -8.76 -15.01 8.83
C ALA A 146 -9.99 -14.60 8.01
N SER A 147 -9.76 -13.86 6.92
CA SER A 147 -10.78 -13.64 5.91
C SER A 147 -11.23 -14.99 5.35
N GLY A 148 -12.42 -15.44 5.78
CA GLY A 148 -13.30 -16.35 5.04
C GLY A 148 -12.69 -17.64 4.51
N GLY A 149 -12.41 -18.59 5.40
CA GLY A 149 -12.08 -19.97 5.06
C GLY A 149 -12.03 -20.87 6.29
N ILE A 150 -13.06 -20.82 7.14
CA ILE A 150 -13.17 -21.68 8.33
C ILE A 150 -13.55 -23.09 7.87
N ALA A 151 -12.55 -23.91 7.55
CA ALA A 151 -12.62 -25.36 7.68
C ALA A 151 -11.81 -25.71 8.93
N GLY A 152 -12.51 -26.18 9.96
CA GLY A 152 -11.98 -26.28 11.32
C GLY A 152 -10.75 -27.15 11.46
N SER A 153 -9.91 -26.82 12.44
CA SER A 153 -9.23 -27.86 13.20
C SER A 153 -8.86 -27.36 14.59
N THR A 154 -8.99 -28.30 15.50
CA THR A 154 -9.00 -28.21 16.94
C THR A 154 -7.58 -28.36 17.48
N GLY A 155 -7.16 -27.43 18.34
CA GLY A 155 -6.25 -27.72 19.45
C GLY A 155 -4.76 -27.86 19.18
N GLY A 156 -3.98 -27.52 20.22
CA GLY A 156 -2.60 -27.96 20.39
C GLY A 156 -1.57 -26.89 20.05
N GLY A 157 -0.93 -26.33 21.08
CA GLY A 157 0.13 -25.33 20.91
C GLY A 157 1.37 -25.88 20.21
N THR A 158 2.12 -24.96 19.59
CA THR A 158 3.54 -25.13 19.31
C THR A 158 4.27 -23.82 19.49
N ILE A 159 5.29 -23.90 20.33
CA ILE A 159 6.30 -22.90 20.63
C ILE A 159 7.26 -22.82 19.45
N GLY A 160 7.62 -21.60 19.04
CA GLY A 160 8.92 -21.28 18.45
C GLY A 160 9.23 -21.81 17.05
N THR A 161 9.16 -20.91 16.06
CA THR A 161 10.12 -20.91 14.95
C THR A 161 10.52 -19.47 14.66
N GLY A 162 11.79 -19.16 14.89
CA GLY A 162 12.41 -17.93 14.43
C GLY A 162 12.28 -17.86 12.90
N LEU A 163 11.44 -16.94 12.43
CA LEU A 163 11.34 -16.63 11.02
C LEU A 163 12.53 -15.75 10.66
N THR A 164 13.45 -16.32 9.90
CA THR A 164 14.46 -15.60 9.12
C THR A 164 13.77 -14.49 8.34
N SER A 165 13.98 -13.26 8.77
CA SER A 165 13.21 -12.04 8.47
C SER A 165 13.40 -11.47 7.05
N LEU A 166 13.87 -12.26 6.09
CA LEU A 166 13.96 -11.86 4.68
C LEU A 166 12.84 -12.43 3.78
N GLY A 167 12.13 -13.48 4.21
CA GLY A 167 11.09 -14.13 3.41
C GLY A 167 9.68 -13.55 3.56
N ILE A 168 9.41 -12.83 4.66
CA ILE A 168 8.07 -12.30 4.98
C ILE A 168 7.80 -10.99 4.23
N TRP A 169 8.85 -10.20 3.95
CA TRP A 169 8.70 -8.96 3.18
C TRP A 169 8.28 -9.21 1.73
N LYS A 170 8.58 -10.37 1.14
CA LYS A 170 8.14 -10.71 -0.23
C LYS A 170 6.64 -10.98 -0.36
N LYS A 171 5.94 -11.27 0.74
CA LYS A 171 4.51 -11.68 0.70
C LYS A 171 3.54 -10.54 0.97
N LEU A 172 4.05 -9.36 1.29
CA LEU A 172 3.29 -8.28 1.94
C LEU A 172 3.49 -6.91 1.28
N ILE A 173 4.18 -6.89 0.15
CA ILE A 173 4.37 -5.70 -0.67
C ILE A 173 3.32 -5.78 -1.76
N LEU A 174 2.58 -4.68 -1.97
CA LEU A 174 1.85 -4.52 -3.21
C LEU A 174 2.84 -4.69 -4.36
N LEU A 175 2.71 -5.77 -5.10
CA LEU A 175 3.55 -6.00 -6.27
C LEU A 175 2.98 -5.15 -7.38
N LEU A 176 3.70 -4.08 -7.70
CA LEU A 176 3.45 -3.29 -8.89
C LEU A 176 4.28 -3.93 -10.00
N ARG A 177 3.60 -4.49 -11.02
CA ARG A 177 4.31 -4.82 -12.25
C ARG A 177 4.40 -3.58 -13.11
N LEU A 178 5.54 -3.45 -13.76
CA LEU A 178 5.81 -2.43 -14.75
C LEU A 178 5.73 -3.10 -16.12
N SER A 179 5.07 -2.46 -17.08
CA SER A 179 5.11 -2.91 -18.47
C SER A 179 6.18 -2.12 -19.21
N PRO A 180 7.05 -2.77 -20.00
CA PRO A 180 7.85 -2.05 -20.96
C PRO A 180 6.91 -1.42 -22.00
N LEU A 181 7.01 -0.11 -22.20
CA LEU A 181 6.37 0.56 -23.34
C LEU A 181 6.82 -0.14 -24.63
N ASP A 182 5.86 -0.53 -25.47
CA ASP A 182 6.11 -1.06 -26.82
C ASP A 182 6.85 0.01 -27.64
N TYR A 183 8.17 -0.03 -27.65
CA TYR A 183 9.00 0.82 -28.51
C TYR A 183 8.90 0.34 -29.97
N SER A 184 7.77 0.60 -30.60
CA SER A 184 7.65 0.66 -32.05
C SER A 184 7.32 2.10 -32.45
N LEU A 185 8.28 2.74 -33.12
CA LEU A 185 8.26 4.10 -33.71
C LEU A 185 8.64 5.29 -32.81
N VAL A 186 9.95 5.55 -32.70
CA VAL A 186 10.51 6.85 -33.11
C VAL A 186 11.85 6.58 -33.79
N GLY A 187 11.86 6.61 -35.13
CA GLY A 187 13.09 6.88 -35.88
C GLY A 187 13.35 8.39 -35.94
N ILE A 188 14.55 8.75 -36.42
CA ILE A 188 15.02 10.11 -36.81
C ILE A 188 15.57 10.90 -35.59
N LEU A 189 16.81 11.38 -35.51
CA LEU A 189 17.87 11.66 -36.48
C LEU A 189 19.26 11.50 -35.81
N GLU A 190 20.23 10.98 -36.56
CA GLU A 190 21.65 11.30 -36.34
C GLU A 190 21.89 12.78 -36.65
N CYS A 191 22.57 13.50 -35.75
CA CYS A 191 23.54 14.57 -36.02
C CYS A 191 24.44 14.73 -34.80
#